data_AF-A0A090L4M4-F1
#
_entry.id   AF-A0A090L4M4-F1
#
_cell.length_a   1.000
_cell.length_b   1.000
_cell.length_c   1.000
_cell.angle_alpha   90.00
_cell.angle_beta   90.00
_cell.angle_gamma   90.00
#
_symmetry.space_group_name_H-M   'P 1'
#
loop_
_entity.id
_entity.type
_entity.pdbx_description
1 polymer ?
#
loop_
_entity_poly.entity_id
_entity_poly.type
_entity_poly.pdbx_seq_one_letter_code
_entity_poly.pdbx_strand_id
1 'polypeptide(L)'
;MVETSNRICCCNLRTAGYIVAFVEVILCILAIYGMIKNFQIFGATYLVWFIVGIISIIIILIAIGILIYGIKKDKARYVLPHLSAQVFLIAFLLIVALIVALLLIFGRYQGIRSLLGRGDYVMSDESTKWVGILLVIVYFFLAILEIFFLWIIWKLYKYLNEYHKLYNKDPFATPGYGGQNWRTAPLNINNYHGNPHAGDIYPYTT
;
A
#
# COMPACT_ATOMS: atom_id res chain seq x y z
N MET A 1 22.69 18.78 -11.20
CA MET A 1 22.43 18.38 -9.81
C MET A 1 21.71 17.05 -9.87
N VAL A 2 22.39 15.99 -9.41
CA VAL A 2 21.96 14.60 -9.57
C VAL A 2 20.75 14.37 -8.67
N GLU A 3 19.58 14.16 -9.25
CA GLU A 3 18.43 13.67 -8.49
C GLU A 3 18.70 12.22 -8.07
N THR A 4 19.00 12.07 -6.80
CA THR A 4 19.05 10.84 -6.01
C THR A 4 17.66 10.15 -5.91
N SER A 5 16.89 10.12 -7.00
CA SER A 5 15.44 9.83 -6.99
C SER A 5 15.08 8.35 -6.87
N ASN A 6 16.02 7.44 -7.20
CA ASN A 6 15.85 5.99 -7.17
C ASN A 6 16.26 5.30 -5.86
N ARG A 7 16.72 6.05 -4.85
CA ARG A 7 17.01 5.52 -3.51
C ARG A 7 16.02 6.10 -2.52
N ILE A 8 15.18 5.26 -1.94
CA ILE A 8 14.65 5.53 -0.60
C ILE A 8 15.83 5.28 0.34
N CYS A 9 16.03 6.13 1.36
CA CYS A 9 17.12 5.99 2.33
C CYS A 9 17.37 4.50 2.65
N CYS A 10 18.54 4.01 2.26
CA CYS A 10 19.09 2.70 2.62
C CYS A 10 18.56 1.44 1.89
N CYS A 11 17.64 1.48 0.91
CA CYS A 11 17.17 0.26 0.23
C CYS A 11 16.80 0.41 -1.27
N ASN A 12 16.85 -0.72 -2.00
CA ASN A 12 16.34 -0.84 -3.37
C ASN A 12 14.79 -0.76 -3.38
N LEU A 13 14.21 -0.11 -4.38
CA LEU A 13 12.75 0.15 -4.48
C LEU A 13 11.92 -1.15 -4.53
N ARG A 14 12.46 -2.22 -5.11
CA ARG A 14 11.85 -3.55 -5.09
C ARG A 14 11.78 -4.13 -3.67
N THR A 15 12.87 -3.98 -2.91
CA THR A 15 12.92 -4.41 -1.51
C THR A 15 11.92 -3.63 -0.66
N ALA A 16 11.79 -2.32 -0.89
CA ALA A 16 10.77 -1.50 -0.24
C ALA A 16 9.35 -2.00 -0.54
N GLY A 17 9.04 -2.37 -1.78
CA GLY A 17 7.76 -2.97 -2.15
C GLY A 17 7.48 -4.31 -1.44
N TYR A 18 8.50 -5.17 -1.30
CA TYR A 18 8.36 -6.41 -0.52
C TYR A 18 8.15 -6.15 0.97
N ILE A 19 8.82 -5.14 1.54
CA ILE A 19 8.64 -4.74 2.94
C ILE A 19 7.21 -4.24 3.15
N VAL A 20 6.68 -3.40 2.25
CA VAL A 20 5.27 -2.93 2.32
C VAL A 20 4.31 -4.11 2.30
N ALA A 21 4.47 -5.04 1.35
CA ALA A 21 3.64 -6.24 1.27
C ALA A 21 3.69 -7.08 2.56
N PHE A 22 4.87 -7.21 3.16
CA PHE A 22 5.05 -7.93 4.42
C PHE A 22 4.35 -7.25 5.61
N VAL A 23 4.52 -5.93 5.74
CA VAL A 23 3.86 -5.16 6.81
C VAL A 23 2.34 -5.19 6.66
N GLU A 24 1.82 -5.08 5.44
CA GLU A 24 0.38 -5.20 5.18
C GLU A 24 -0.18 -6.58 5.55
N VAL A 25 0.56 -7.66 5.31
CA VAL A 25 0.15 -9.00 5.77
C VAL A 25 0.03 -9.04 7.30
N ILE A 26 0.96 -8.41 8.03
CA ILE A 26 0.88 -8.29 9.49
C ILE A 26 -0.36 -7.48 9.90
N LEU A 27 -0.64 -6.37 9.22
CA LEU A 27 -1.84 -5.57 9.46
C LEU A 27 -3.13 -6.36 9.18
N CYS A 28 -3.17 -7.19 8.13
CA CYS A 28 -4.28 -8.10 7.88
C CYS A 28 -4.46 -9.11 9.02
N ILE A 29 -3.39 -9.69 9.56
CA ILE A 29 -3.47 -10.60 10.71
C ILE A 29 -4.01 -9.87 11.95
N LEU A 30 -3.55 -8.65 12.21
CA LEU A 30 -4.06 -7.81 13.30
C LEU A 30 -5.54 -7.45 13.11
N ALA A 31 -5.96 -7.19 11.87
CA ALA A 31 -7.37 -6.94 11.54
C ALA A 31 -8.23 -8.19 11.78
N ILE A 32 -7.78 -9.38 11.37
CA ILE A 32 -8.45 -10.65 11.70
C ILE A 32 -8.59 -10.81 13.21
N TYR A 33 -7.50 -10.59 13.96
CA TYR A 33 -7.53 -10.68 15.41
C TYR A 33 -8.55 -9.70 16.03
N GLY A 34 -8.54 -8.45 15.58
CA GLY A 34 -9.49 -7.43 16.01
C GLY A 34 -10.95 -7.81 15.70
N MET A 35 -11.22 -8.36 14.52
CA MET A 35 -12.54 -8.83 14.14
C MET A 35 -13.01 -10.02 14.99
N ILE A 36 -12.14 -10.99 15.27
CA ILE A 36 -12.47 -12.13 16.14
C ILE A 36 -12.78 -11.62 17.55
N LYS A 37 -11.99 -10.68 18.07
CA LYS A 37 -12.25 -10.08 19.39
C LYS A 37 -13.57 -9.31 19.42
N ASN A 38 -13.85 -8.52 18.39
CA ASN A 38 -15.13 -7.84 18.26
C ASN A 38 -16.29 -8.85 18.17
N PHE A 39 -16.14 -9.94 17.42
CA PHE A 39 -17.15 -10.99 17.34
C PHE A 39 -17.37 -11.70 18.69
N GLN A 40 -16.31 -11.94 19.48
CA GLN A 40 -16.42 -12.49 20.84
C GLN A 40 -17.15 -11.55 21.80
N ILE A 41 -16.98 -10.24 21.64
CA ILE A 41 -17.58 -9.22 22.51
C ILE A 41 -19.03 -8.92 22.12
N PHE A 42 -19.33 -8.86 20.81
CA PHE A 42 -20.62 -8.41 20.28
C PHE A 42 -21.54 -9.54 19.80
N GLY A 43 -21.02 -10.76 19.65
CA GLY A 43 -21.79 -11.94 19.24
C GLY A 43 -22.46 -11.79 17.86
N ALA A 44 -23.67 -12.32 17.73
CA ALA A 44 -24.39 -12.41 16.46
C ALA A 44 -24.73 -11.05 15.82
N THR A 45 -24.85 -9.97 16.60
CA THR A 45 -25.12 -8.61 16.10
C THR A 45 -23.98 -8.09 15.22
N TYR A 46 -22.76 -8.60 15.40
CA TYR A 46 -21.58 -8.26 14.58
C TYR A 46 -21.38 -9.20 13.38
N LEU A 47 -22.22 -10.22 13.18
CA LEU A 47 -22.02 -11.27 12.17
C LEU A 47 -21.92 -10.71 10.75
N VAL A 48 -22.79 -9.77 10.38
CA VAL A 48 -22.77 -9.15 9.05
C VAL A 48 -21.45 -8.40 8.81
N TRP A 49 -21.02 -7.60 9.78
CA TRP A 49 -19.76 -6.86 9.72
C TRP A 49 -18.55 -7.78 9.72
N PHE A 50 -18.62 -8.90 10.44
CA PHE A 50 -17.59 -9.92 10.45
C PHE A 50 -17.44 -10.58 9.07
N ILE A 51 -18.54 -10.96 8.40
CA ILE A 51 -18.50 -11.53 7.04
C ILE A 51 -17.93 -10.53 6.04
N VAL A 52 -18.42 -9.28 6.07
CA VAL A 52 -17.93 -8.21 5.18
C VAL A 52 -16.44 -7.98 5.40
N GLY A 53 -15.98 -7.99 6.65
CA GLY A 53 -14.58 -7.84 7.00
C GLY A 53 -13.70 -8.99 6.49
N ILE A 54 -14.13 -10.25 6.63
CA ILE A 54 -13.40 -11.40 6.10
C ILE A 54 -13.27 -11.33 4.57
N ILE A 55 -14.36 -10.99 3.87
CA ILE A 55 -14.33 -10.81 2.41
C ILE A 55 -13.34 -9.70 2.02
N SER A 56 -13.35 -8.58 2.74
CA SER A 56 -12.41 -7.48 2.51
C SER A 56 -10.95 -7.93 2.65
N ILE A 57 -10.64 -8.72 3.69
CA ILE A 57 -9.28 -9.24 3.91
C ILE A 57 -8.85 -10.18 2.78
N ILE A 58 -9.74 -11.05 2.29
CA ILE A 58 -9.43 -11.93 1.15
C ILE A 58 -9.06 -11.09 -0.09
N ILE A 59 -9.81 -10.03 -0.37
CA ILE A 59 -9.54 -9.13 -1.51
C ILE A 59 -8.17 -8.46 -1.34
N ILE A 60 -7.84 -7.99 -0.14
CA ILE A 60 -6.55 -7.36 0.16
C ILE A 60 -5.40 -8.37 -0.02
N LEU A 61 -5.54 -9.58 0.48
CA LEU A 61 -4.53 -10.64 0.31
C LEU A 61 -4.29 -10.99 -1.17
N ILE A 62 -5.36 -11.01 -1.97
CA ILE A 62 -5.25 -11.18 -3.43
C ILE A 62 -4.48 -10.00 -4.03
N ALA A 63 -4.79 -8.76 -3.66
CA ALA A 63 -4.09 -7.57 -4.16
C ALA A 63 -2.59 -7.60 -3.82
N ILE A 64 -2.23 -8.03 -2.60
CA ILE A 64 -0.84 -8.22 -2.17
C ILE A 64 -0.15 -9.32 -3.00
N GLY A 65 -0.83 -10.44 -3.24
CA GLY A 65 -0.31 -11.52 -4.09
C GLY A 65 -0.01 -11.06 -5.51
N ILE A 66 -0.92 -10.27 -6.10
CA ILE A 66 -0.74 -9.67 -7.42
C ILE A 66 0.39 -8.64 -7.43
N LEU A 67 0.55 -7.84 -6.36
CA LEU A 67 1.70 -6.92 -6.20
C LEU A 67 3.02 -7.69 -6.23
N ILE A 68 3.18 -8.72 -5.41
CA ILE A 68 4.40 -9.55 -5.35
C ILE A 68 4.68 -10.18 -6.72
N TYR A 69 3.64 -10.66 -7.40
CA TYR A 69 3.75 -11.21 -8.75
C TYR A 69 4.19 -10.15 -9.77
N GLY A 70 3.64 -8.94 -9.68
CA GLY A 70 4.00 -7.79 -10.51
C GLY A 70 5.46 -7.39 -10.38
N ILE A 71 5.98 -7.41 -9.15
CA ILE A 71 7.41 -7.16 -8.87
C ILE A 71 8.28 -8.28 -9.46
N LYS A 72 7.89 -9.56 -9.31
CA LYS A 72 8.64 -10.69 -9.87
C LYS A 72 8.69 -10.71 -11.40
N LYS A 73 7.60 -10.26 -12.05
CA LYS A 73 7.47 -10.28 -13.52
C LYS A 73 7.82 -8.94 -14.18
N ASP A 74 8.27 -7.96 -13.41
CA ASP A 74 8.62 -6.61 -13.88
C ASP A 74 7.51 -5.95 -14.73
N LYS A 75 6.24 -6.22 -14.36
CA LYS A 75 5.07 -5.75 -15.10
C LYS A 75 4.27 -4.78 -14.23
N ALA A 76 4.37 -3.49 -14.54
CA ALA A 76 3.70 -2.41 -13.82
C ALA A 76 2.17 -2.57 -13.74
N ARG A 77 1.55 -3.21 -14.75
CA ARG A 77 0.08 -3.41 -14.80
C ARG A 77 -0.45 -4.19 -13.60
N TYR A 78 0.32 -5.11 -13.04
CA TYR A 78 -0.10 -5.92 -11.89
C TYR A 78 0.02 -5.16 -10.56
N VAL A 79 0.67 -3.99 -10.52
CA VAL A 79 0.74 -3.16 -9.30
C VAL A 79 -0.54 -2.32 -9.12
N LEU A 80 -1.31 -2.10 -10.20
CA LEU A 80 -2.51 -1.26 -10.19
C LEU A 80 -3.60 -1.70 -9.21
N PRO A 81 -3.97 -3.00 -9.09
CA PRO A 81 -5.00 -3.42 -8.15
C PRO A 81 -4.65 -3.04 -6.70
N HIS A 82 -3.38 -3.20 -6.32
CA HIS A 82 -2.88 -2.85 -5.00
C HIS A 82 -2.92 -1.34 -4.75
N LEU A 83 -2.45 -0.53 -5.70
CA LEU A 83 -2.56 0.94 -5.65
C LEU A 83 -4.02 1.40 -5.48
N SER A 84 -4.95 0.80 -6.23
CA SER A 84 -6.37 1.16 -6.12
C SER A 84 -6.96 0.80 -4.75
N ALA A 85 -6.56 -0.33 -4.19
CA ALA A 85 -6.99 -0.76 -2.86
C ALA A 85 -6.48 0.20 -1.78
N GLN A 86 -5.22 0.64 -1.86
CA GLN A 86 -4.64 1.60 -0.92
C GLN A 86 -5.36 2.95 -0.94
N VAL A 87 -5.64 3.52 -2.12
CA VAL A 87 -6.38 4.79 -2.22
C VAL A 87 -7.78 4.67 -1.60
N PHE A 88 -8.49 3.56 -1.87
CA PHE A 88 -9.79 3.30 -1.28
C PHE A 88 -9.70 3.17 0.25
N LEU A 89 -8.70 2.45 0.76
CA LEU A 89 -8.51 2.23 2.18
C LEU A 89 -8.18 3.53 2.92
N ILE A 90 -7.31 4.38 2.37
CA ILE A 90 -7.01 5.71 2.91
C ILE A 90 -8.29 6.57 2.98
N ALA A 91 -9.04 6.63 1.88
CA ALA A 91 -10.29 7.40 1.85
C ALA A 91 -11.29 6.88 2.90
N PHE A 92 -11.43 5.56 3.03
CA PHE A 92 -12.28 4.95 4.03
C PHE A 92 -11.85 5.28 5.46
N LEU A 93 -10.55 5.17 5.79
CA LEU A 93 -10.03 5.51 7.11
C LEU A 93 -10.30 6.97 7.49
N LEU A 94 -10.11 7.89 6.54
CA LEU A 94 -10.36 9.32 6.75
C LEU A 94 -11.85 9.62 6.93
N ILE A 95 -12.72 9.00 6.14
CA ILE A 95 -14.18 9.15 6.28
C ILE A 95 -14.65 8.63 7.64
N VAL A 96 -14.21 7.44 8.07
CA VAL A 96 -14.58 6.88 9.37
C VAL A 96 -14.07 7.77 10.50
N ALA A 97 -12.82 8.23 10.44
CA ALA A 97 -12.27 9.15 11.45
C ALA A 97 -13.08 10.46 11.53
N LEU A 98 -13.48 11.02 10.38
CA LEU A 98 -14.29 12.25 10.32
C LEU A 98 -15.70 12.03 10.88
N ILE A 99 -16.37 10.93 10.54
CA ILE A 99 -17.70 10.60 11.08
C ILE A 99 -17.64 10.46 12.59
N VAL A 100 -16.64 9.74 13.12
CA VAL A 100 -16.49 9.56 14.57
C VAL A 100 -16.15 10.88 15.26
N ALA A 101 -15.31 11.73 14.66
CA ALA A 101 -15.02 13.07 15.18
C ALA A 101 -16.26 13.97 15.22
N LEU A 102 -17.10 13.97 14.17
CA LEU A 102 -18.37 14.71 14.15
C LEU A 102 -19.32 14.21 15.24
N LEU A 103 -19.44 12.89 15.41
CA LEU A 103 -20.28 12.30 16.46
C LEU A 103 -19.82 12.68 17.88
N LEU A 104 -18.51 12.82 18.09
CA LEU A 104 -17.95 13.33 19.35
C LEU A 104 -18.29 14.81 19.56
N ILE A 105 -18.17 15.65 18.53
CA ILE A 105 -18.48 17.10 18.62
C ILE A 105 -19.95 17.32 18.96
N PHE A 106 -20.85 16.54 18.35
CA PHE A 106 -22.30 16.64 18.62
C PHE A 106 -22.76 15.90 19.87
N GLY A 107 -21.86 15.24 20.61
CA GLY A 107 -22.21 14.48 21.82
C GLY A 107 -23.15 13.30 21.56
N ARG A 108 -23.22 12.79 20.32
CA ARG A 108 -24.10 11.68 19.91
C ARG A 108 -23.40 10.33 20.14
N TYR A 109 -23.20 9.98 21.41
CA TYR A 109 -22.49 8.76 21.83
C TYR A 109 -23.18 7.45 21.38
N GLN A 110 -24.50 7.45 21.20
CA GLN A 110 -25.23 6.32 20.61
C GLN A 110 -24.79 6.02 19.17
N GLY A 111 -24.47 7.05 18.37
CA GLY A 111 -23.96 6.86 17.01
C GLY A 111 -22.59 6.18 16.99
N ILE A 112 -21.71 6.55 17.92
CA ILE A 112 -20.38 5.93 18.08
C ILE A 112 -20.54 4.45 18.47
N ARG A 113 -21.47 4.15 19.39
CA ARG A 113 -21.78 2.76 19.79
C ARG A 113 -22.35 1.97 18.61
N SER A 114 -23.25 2.55 17.82
CA SER A 114 -23.81 1.92 16.62
C SER A 114 -22.72 1.60 15.58
N LEU A 115 -21.78 2.52 15.35
CA LEU A 115 -20.63 2.29 14.44
C LEU A 115 -19.69 1.18 14.94
N LEU A 116 -19.60 0.98 16.26
CA LEU A 116 -18.86 -0.11 16.88
C LEU A 116 -19.64 -1.44 16.89
N GLY A 117 -20.84 -1.50 16.28
CA GLY A 117 -21.70 -2.70 16.26
C GLY A 117 -22.43 -2.95 17.59
N ARG A 118 -22.50 -1.93 18.45
CA ARG A 118 -22.88 -2.03 19.86
C ARG A 118 -24.22 -1.33 20.08
N GLY A 119 -25.32 -1.98 19.68
CA GLY A 119 -26.68 -1.46 19.93
C GLY A 119 -27.03 -1.41 21.43
N ASP A 120 -26.75 -2.48 22.17
CA ASP A 120 -27.33 -2.70 23.50
C ASP A 120 -26.32 -2.83 24.66
N TYR A 121 -25.00 -2.74 24.41
CA TYR A 121 -24.00 -2.86 25.48
C TYR A 121 -23.91 -1.56 26.27
N VAL A 122 -24.25 -1.60 27.56
CA VAL A 122 -24.24 -0.45 28.47
C VAL A 122 -22.80 -0.06 28.80
N MET A 123 -22.26 0.89 28.04
CA MET A 123 -20.99 1.56 28.36
C MET A 123 -21.30 2.97 28.85
N SER A 124 -20.56 3.46 29.84
CA SER A 124 -20.71 4.85 30.29
C SER A 124 -20.36 5.82 29.15
N ASP A 125 -20.99 7.00 29.15
CA ASP A 125 -20.74 8.03 28.15
C ASP A 125 -19.28 8.50 28.18
N GLU A 126 -18.66 8.52 29.36
CA GLU A 126 -17.25 8.86 29.55
C GLU A 126 -16.31 7.84 28.88
N SER A 127 -16.53 6.55 29.08
CA SER A 127 -15.77 5.51 28.38
C SER A 127 -16.00 5.56 26.87
N THR A 128 -17.20 5.96 26.43
CA THR A 128 -17.53 6.07 24.99
C THR A 128 -16.79 7.24 24.35
N LYS A 129 -16.64 8.35 25.06
CA LYS A 129 -15.84 9.50 24.63
C LYS A 129 -14.36 9.11 24.46
N TRP A 130 -13.77 8.44 25.44
CA TRP A 130 -12.38 7.99 25.37
C TRP A 130 -12.13 7.00 24.23
N VAL A 131 -13.02 6.01 24.05
CA VAL A 131 -12.93 5.05 22.93
C VAL A 131 -13.06 5.78 21.59
N GLY A 132 -13.98 6.73 21.47
CA GLY A 132 -14.12 7.54 20.26
C GLY A 132 -12.86 8.35 19.92
N ILE A 133 -12.26 9.01 20.91
CA ILE A 133 -11.01 9.77 20.72
C ILE A 133 -9.87 8.84 20.29
N LEU A 134 -9.72 7.70 20.97
CA LEU A 134 -8.69 6.71 20.63
C LEU A 134 -8.89 6.16 19.21
N LEU A 135 -10.14 5.93 18.81
CA LEU A 135 -10.47 5.51 17.46
C LEU A 135 -10.04 6.55 16.43
N VAL A 136 -10.40 7.82 16.61
CA VAL A 136 -9.98 8.90 15.70
C VAL A 136 -8.45 8.93 15.56
N ILE A 137 -7.72 8.87 16.67
CA ILE A 137 -6.26 8.90 16.67
C ILE A 137 -5.69 7.70 15.91
N VAL A 138 -6.14 6.48 16.22
CA VAL A 138 -5.63 5.26 15.58
C VAL A 138 -5.91 5.25 14.08
N TYR A 139 -7.12 5.62 13.66
CA TYR A 139 -7.47 5.67 12.24
C TYR A 139 -6.67 6.74 11.49
N PHE A 140 -6.38 7.88 12.12
CA PHE A 140 -5.55 8.92 11.54
C PHE A 140 -4.09 8.47 11.38
N PHE A 141 -3.52 7.81 12.39
CA PHE A 141 -2.17 7.23 12.29
C PHE A 141 -2.07 6.15 11.22
N LEU A 142 -3.07 5.26 11.12
CA LEU A 142 -3.14 4.26 10.06
C LEU A 142 -3.27 4.93 8.69
N ALA A 143 -4.05 6.00 8.54
CA ALA A 143 -4.15 6.73 7.28
C ALA A 143 -2.80 7.34 6.85
N ILE A 144 -2.03 7.90 7.79
CA ILE A 144 -0.67 8.41 7.51
C ILE A 144 0.26 7.27 7.08
N LEU A 145 0.20 6.12 7.76
CA LEU A 145 0.99 4.94 7.40
C LEU A 145 0.66 4.45 5.99
N GLU A 146 -0.63 4.40 5.64
CA GLU A 146 -1.10 3.99 4.31
C GLU A 146 -0.72 5.00 3.22
N ILE A 147 -0.74 6.31 3.51
CA ILE A 147 -0.21 7.33 2.59
C ILE A 147 1.29 7.11 2.33
N PHE A 148 2.04 6.73 3.36
CA PHE A 148 3.45 6.40 3.22
C PHE A 148 3.66 5.14 2.35
N PHE A 149 2.86 4.10 2.54
CA PHE A 149 2.90 2.90 1.70
C PHE A 149 2.50 3.21 0.25
N LEU A 150 1.44 3.99 0.04
CA LEU A 150 1.03 4.45 -1.28
C LEU A 150 2.14 5.20 -2.00
N TRP A 151 2.87 6.07 -1.30
CA TRP A 151 4.02 6.78 -1.87
C TRP A 151 5.12 5.82 -2.35
N ILE A 152 5.44 4.77 -1.57
CA ILE A 152 6.42 3.75 -1.94
C ILE A 152 5.96 2.97 -3.18
N ILE A 153 4.72 2.47 -3.16
CA ILE A 153 4.18 1.65 -4.25
C ILE A 153 3.97 2.50 -5.52
N TRP A 154 3.62 3.77 -5.38
CA TRP A 154 3.53 4.71 -6.50
C TRP A 154 4.89 4.91 -7.18
N LYS A 155 5.95 5.13 -6.38
CA LYS A 155 7.32 5.18 -6.92
C LYS A 155 7.69 3.88 -7.61
N LEU A 156 7.37 2.73 -7.02
CA LEU A 156 7.62 1.42 -7.61
C LEU A 156 6.87 1.22 -8.93
N TYR A 157 5.61 1.64 -9.01
CA TYR A 157 4.82 1.60 -10.24
C TYR A 157 5.44 2.47 -11.33
N LYS A 158 5.82 3.71 -11.00
CA LYS A 158 6.48 4.63 -11.94
C LYS A 158 7.78 4.04 -12.46
N TYR A 159 8.61 3.50 -11.56
CA TYR A 159 9.84 2.78 -11.89
C TYR A 159 9.56 1.64 -12.87
N LEU A 160 8.67 0.71 -12.56
CA LEU A 160 8.36 -0.43 -13.44
C LEU A 160 7.80 0.02 -14.81
N ASN A 161 7.03 1.11 -14.85
CA ASN A 161 6.47 1.63 -16.10
C ASN A 161 7.53 2.31 -16.98
N GLU A 162 8.51 3.00 -16.39
CA GLU A 162 9.61 3.63 -17.13
C GLU A 162 10.55 2.58 -17.75
N TYR A 163 10.88 1.50 -17.03
CA TYR A 163 11.62 0.37 -17.59
C TYR A 163 10.87 -0.31 -18.74
N HIS A 164 9.55 -0.43 -18.65
CA HIS A 164 8.75 -0.97 -19.75
C HIS A 164 8.75 -0.05 -20.99
N LYS A 165 8.74 1.27 -20.79
CA LYS A 165 8.79 2.26 -21.87
C LYS A 165 10.16 2.31 -22.56
N LEU A 166 11.25 2.06 -21.84
CA LEU A 166 12.59 1.97 -22.41
C LEU A 166 12.69 0.82 -23.42
N TYR A 167 12.09 -0.34 -23.13
CA TYR A 167 12.02 -1.46 -24.06
C TYR A 167 11.19 -1.15 -25.32
N ASN A 168 10.12 -0.36 -25.19
CA ASN A 168 9.19 -0.07 -26.30
C ASN A 168 9.56 1.16 -27.14
N LYS A 169 10.42 2.05 -26.65
CA LYS A 169 10.83 3.29 -27.33
C LYS A 169 12.24 3.24 -27.91
N ASP A 170 12.86 2.07 -27.90
CA ASP A 170 14.19 1.88 -28.45
C ASP A 170 14.17 2.09 -29.99
N PRO A 171 14.79 3.16 -30.52
CA PRO A 171 14.88 3.40 -31.96
C PRO A 171 15.83 2.42 -32.66
N PHE A 172 16.55 1.57 -31.91
CA PHE A 172 17.44 0.51 -32.40
C PHE A 172 16.88 -0.90 -32.17
N ALA A 173 15.67 -1.04 -31.61
CA ALA A 173 14.95 -2.31 -31.53
C ALA A 173 14.41 -2.70 -32.91
N THR A 174 15.29 -3.13 -33.80
CA THR A 174 14.91 -3.75 -35.07
C THR A 174 14.01 -4.98 -34.82
N PRO A 175 12.90 -5.14 -35.56
CA PRO A 175 12.06 -6.33 -35.48
C PRO A 175 12.84 -7.52 -36.07
N GLY A 176 13.60 -8.22 -35.22
CA GLY A 176 14.41 -9.37 -35.64
C GLY A 176 15.67 -9.62 -34.81
N TYR A 177 16.15 -8.65 -34.03
CA TYR A 177 17.34 -8.81 -33.16
C TYR A 177 16.96 -8.69 -31.68
N GLY A 178 16.34 -9.74 -31.15
CA GLY A 178 15.99 -9.85 -29.73
C GLY A 178 17.18 -10.16 -28.82
N GLY A 179 18.26 -9.35 -28.86
CA GLY A 179 19.54 -9.74 -28.26
C GLY A 179 20.31 -8.71 -27.44
N GLN A 180 20.01 -7.41 -27.49
CA GLN A 180 20.81 -6.43 -26.71
C GLN A 180 20.12 -6.08 -25.39
N ASN A 181 20.61 -6.71 -24.33
CA ASN A 181 20.17 -6.46 -22.96
C ASN A 181 20.62 -5.06 -22.53
N TRP A 182 19.73 -4.07 -22.67
CA TRP A 182 19.86 -2.76 -22.05
C TRP A 182 20.09 -2.91 -20.53
N ARG A 183 21.31 -2.66 -20.06
CA ARG A 183 21.73 -2.73 -18.64
C ARG A 183 22.38 -1.41 -18.18
N THR A 184 22.43 -1.16 -16.88
CA THR A 184 23.25 -0.08 -16.32
C THR A 184 24.74 -0.45 -16.40
N ALA A 185 25.61 0.53 -16.68
CA ALA A 185 27.04 0.31 -16.88
C ALA A 185 27.72 -0.33 -15.65
N PRO A 186 28.56 -1.38 -15.81
CA PRO A 186 29.33 -1.92 -14.70
C PRO A 186 30.35 -0.88 -14.23
N LEU A 187 30.54 -0.77 -12.92
CA LEU A 187 31.37 0.26 -12.26
C LEU A 187 32.86 0.28 -12.67
N ASN A 188 33.34 -0.70 -13.44
CA ASN A 188 34.77 -0.99 -13.62
C ASN A 188 35.21 -1.11 -15.09
N ILE A 189 34.55 -0.43 -16.04
CA ILE A 189 34.97 -0.49 -17.46
C ILE A 189 35.19 0.91 -18.01
N ASN A 190 36.46 1.28 -18.18
CA ASN A 190 36.95 2.56 -18.69
C ASN A 190 36.65 2.81 -20.18
N ASN A 191 36.03 1.85 -20.89
CA ASN A 191 35.81 1.93 -22.34
C ASN A 191 34.52 2.66 -22.72
N TYR A 192 33.75 3.17 -21.75
CA TYR A 192 32.48 3.82 -22.01
C TYR A 192 32.49 5.19 -21.34
N HIS A 193 32.31 6.25 -22.14
CA HIS A 193 32.35 7.66 -21.73
C HIS A 193 31.13 8.08 -20.87
N GLY A 194 30.50 7.13 -20.19
CA GLY A 194 29.28 7.28 -19.42
C GLY A 194 29.48 7.01 -17.95
N ASN A 195 28.86 7.83 -17.10
CA ASN A 195 28.91 7.63 -15.66
C ASN A 195 27.75 6.72 -15.21
N PRO A 196 28.00 5.52 -14.66
CA PRO A 196 26.95 4.65 -14.12
C PRO A 196 26.08 5.34 -13.05
N HIS A 197 26.61 6.37 -12.40
CA HIS A 197 25.92 7.16 -11.38
C HIS A 197 25.04 8.28 -11.95
N ALA A 198 25.14 8.59 -13.25
CA ALA A 198 24.25 9.54 -13.93
C ALA A 198 22.92 8.91 -14.36
N GLY A 199 22.81 7.58 -14.35
CA GLY A 199 21.61 6.87 -14.81
C GLY A 199 21.52 6.74 -16.34
N ASP A 200 22.60 7.09 -17.05
CA ASP A 200 22.68 6.97 -18.50
C ASP A 200 22.66 5.48 -18.90
N ILE A 201 21.79 5.15 -19.85
CA ILE A 201 21.62 3.80 -20.37
C ILE A 201 22.35 3.73 -21.72
N TYR A 202 23.21 2.73 -21.87
CA TYR A 202 23.96 2.48 -23.10
C TYR A 202 23.57 1.14 -23.73
N PRO A 203 23.55 1.03 -25.06
CA PRO A 203 23.48 -0.25 -25.74
C PRO A 203 24.79 -1.01 -25.51
N TYR A 204 24.73 -2.24 -24.98
CA TYR A 204 25.88 -3.15 -25.01
C TYR A 204 25.83 -3.93 -26.30
N THR A 205 26.80 -3.67 -27.15
CA THR A 205 27.24 -4.65 -28.13
C THR A 205 28.02 -5.73 -27.37
N THR A 206 27.61 -6.99 -27.52
CA THR A 206 28.50 -8.14 -27.26
C THR A 206 29.73 -8.05 -28.14
#